data_AF-A0A1V6RTV7-F1
#
_entry.id   AF-A0A1V6RTV7-F1
#
_cell.length_a   1.000
_cell.length_b   1.000
_cell.length_c   1.000
_cell.angle_alpha   90.00
_cell.angle_beta   90.00
_cell.angle_gamma   90.00
#
_symmetry.space_group_name_H-M   'P 1'
#
loop_
_entity.id
_entity.type
_entity.pdbx_description
1 polymer ?
#
loop_
_entity_poly.entity_id
_entity_poly.type
_entity_poly.pdbx_seq_one_letter_code
_entity_poly.pdbx_strand_id
1 'polypeptide(L)'
;MDQEGNFYLRDSKSGWGREIANFTPPTNPSIYFVRSLIMQSKVIWTTEVNKNGVFISPDGKTLYIPDTGVSNFRPSNKNPYGKRVLWAFNMS
;
A
#
# COMPACT_ATOMS: atom_id res chain seq x y z
N MET A 1 -11.65 -4.83 5.05
CA MET A 1 -12.96 -4.31 4.60
C MET A 1 -13.53 -3.57 5.79
N ASP A 2 -14.14 -2.40 5.59
CA ASP A 2 -14.83 -1.68 6.66
C ASP A 2 -16.23 -2.28 6.90
N GLN A 3 -16.99 -1.69 7.83
CA GLN A 3 -18.29 -2.21 8.26
C GLN A 3 -19.36 -2.10 7.15
N GLU A 4 -19.19 -1.15 6.25
CA GLU A 4 -20.05 -0.92 5.09
C GLU A 4 -19.66 -1.79 3.88
N GLY A 5 -18.64 -2.64 4.01
CA GLY A 5 -18.17 -3.51 2.95
C GLY A 5 -17.22 -2.85 1.95
N ASN A 6 -16.82 -1.59 2.15
CA ASN A 6 -15.79 -0.95 1.35
C ASN A 6 -14.41 -1.50 1.72
N PHE A 7 -13.45 -1.33 0.83
CA PHE A 7 -12.12 -1.88 1.05
C PHE A 7 -11.02 -0.95 0.60
N TYR A 8 -9.83 -1.23 1.13
CA TYR A 8 -8.62 -0.50 0.84
C TYR A 8 -7.69 -1.43 0.09
N LEU A 9 -7.04 -0.91 -0.93
CA LEU A 9 -6.04 -1.63 -1.68
C LEU A 9 -4.81 -0.77 -1.85
N ARG A 10 -3.72 -1.42 -2.23
CA ARG A 10 -2.46 -0.78 -2.51
C ARG A 10 -1.86 -1.37 -3.76
N ASP A 11 -1.09 -0.56 -4.46
CA ASP A 11 -0.29 -1.02 -5.58
C ASP A 11 1.20 -1.08 -5.20
N SER A 12 2.05 -1.29 -6.21
CA SER A 12 3.49 -1.41 -6.03
C SER A 12 4.25 -1.07 -7.32
N LYS A 13 5.51 -0.67 -7.18
CA LYS A 13 6.50 -0.58 -8.27
C LYS A 13 6.95 -1.97 -8.80
N SER A 14 6.17 -3.03 -8.58
CA SER A 14 6.62 -4.42 -8.74
C SER A 14 6.90 -4.83 -10.18
N GLY A 15 6.18 -4.28 -11.17
CA GLY A 15 6.41 -4.58 -12.60
C GLY A 15 7.82 -4.21 -13.06
N TRP A 16 8.28 -3.00 -12.72
CA TRP A 16 9.66 -2.57 -12.95
C TRP A 16 10.67 -3.32 -12.05
N GLY A 17 10.33 -3.47 -10.77
CA GLY A 17 11.20 -4.15 -9.81
C GLY A 17 11.49 -5.62 -10.13
N ARG A 18 10.64 -6.27 -10.95
CA ARG A 18 10.77 -7.67 -11.39
C ARG A 18 11.20 -7.83 -12.85
N GLU A 19 11.58 -6.74 -13.51
CA GLU A 19 11.99 -6.76 -14.92
C GLU A 19 10.89 -7.25 -15.89
N ILE A 20 9.63 -7.20 -15.46
CA ILE A 20 8.48 -7.52 -16.31
C ILE A 20 8.26 -6.41 -17.34
N ALA A 21 8.67 -5.18 -17.00
CA ALA A 21 8.66 -4.04 -17.90
C ALA A 21 9.98 -3.25 -17.81
N ASN A 22 10.44 -2.74 -18.96
CA ASN A 22 11.64 -1.91 -19.07
C ASN A 22 11.42 -0.46 -18.61
N PHE A 23 10.17 -0.07 -18.35
CA PHE A 23 9.81 1.27 -17.90
C PHE A 23 9.58 1.30 -16.39
N THR A 24 10.18 2.27 -15.69
CA THR A 24 9.83 2.58 -14.30
C THR A 24 8.39 3.10 -14.26
N PRO A 25 7.54 2.73 -13.29
CA PRO A 25 6.23 3.36 -13.16
C PRO A 25 6.43 4.88 -13.10
N PRO A 26 5.67 5.67 -13.87
CA PRO A 26 5.81 7.12 -13.88
C PRO A 26 5.27 7.72 -12.58
N THR A 27 4.61 6.92 -11.75
CA THR A 27 3.93 7.33 -10.52
C THR A 27 4.41 6.54 -9.31
N ASN A 28 4.28 7.19 -8.16
CA ASN A 28 4.53 6.61 -6.86
C ASN A 28 3.37 5.69 -6.42
N PRO A 29 3.64 4.55 -5.74
CA PRO A 29 2.62 3.65 -5.25
C PRO A 29 1.65 4.37 -4.34
N SER A 30 0.38 4.00 -4.41
CA SER A 30 -0.70 4.63 -3.70
C SER A 30 -1.57 3.63 -2.96
N ILE A 31 -2.23 4.15 -1.94
CA ILE A 31 -3.30 3.49 -1.20
C ILE A 31 -4.61 4.08 -1.69
N TYR A 32 -5.56 3.19 -1.95
CA TYR A 32 -6.85 3.53 -2.52
C TYR A 32 -7.94 3.10 -1.57
N PHE A 33 -8.98 3.92 -1.46
CA PHE A 33 -10.28 3.51 -0.95
C PHE A 33 -11.15 3.10 -2.13
N VAL A 34 -11.88 2.00 -2.01
CA VAL A 34 -12.82 1.52 -3.01
C VAL A 34 -14.19 1.35 -2.39
N ARG A 35 -15.17 2.11 -2.89
CA ARG A 35 -16.58 1.94 -2.53
C ARG A 35 -17.09 0.68 -3.21
N SER A 36 -17.42 -0.35 -2.42
CA SER A 36 -17.64 -1.70 -2.95
C SER A 36 -18.85 -1.82 -3.87
N LEU A 37 -19.94 -1.14 -3.53
CA LEU A 37 -21.20 -1.24 -4.27
C LEU A 37 -21.11 -0.79 -5.74
N ILE A 38 -20.23 0.17 -6.02
CA ILE A 38 -20.10 0.78 -7.36
C ILE A 38 -18.67 0.70 -7.91
N MET A 39 -17.77 0.01 -7.20
CA MET A 39 -16.35 -0.13 -7.54
C MET A 39 -15.62 1.19 -7.83
N GLN A 40 -16.11 2.29 -7.24
CA GLN A 40 -15.50 3.60 -7.41
C GLN A 40 -14.31 3.72 -6.47
N SER A 41 -13.14 4.05 -7.04
CA SER A 41 -11.91 4.22 -6.28
C SER A 41 -11.51 5.69 -6.12
N LYS A 42 -10.80 6.00 -5.04
CA LYS A 42 -10.08 7.25 -4.84
C LYS A 42 -8.72 6.98 -4.20
N VAL A 43 -7.71 7.75 -4.60
CA VAL A 43 -6.41 7.76 -3.91
C VAL A 43 -6.59 8.45 -2.55
N ILE A 44 -6.10 7.82 -1.49
CA ILE A 44 -6.10 8.39 -0.13
C ILE A 44 -4.70 8.73 0.36
N TRP A 45 -3.66 8.07 -0.19
CA TRP A 45 -2.28 8.40 0.13
C TRP A 45 -1.34 7.91 -0.96
N THR A 46 -0.39 8.75 -1.37
CA THR A 46 0.71 8.38 -2.29
C THR A 46 2.01 8.27 -1.52
N THR A 47 2.76 7.21 -1.79
CA THR A 47 3.95 6.80 -1.04
C THR A 47 5.18 6.79 -1.92
N GLU A 48 6.33 7.19 -1.39
CA GLU A 48 7.59 7.19 -2.16
C GLU A 48 8.08 5.77 -2.50
N VAL A 49 7.75 4.80 -1.65
CA VAL A 49 8.19 3.41 -1.71
C VAL A 49 7.04 2.44 -1.45
N ASN A 50 7.20 1.21 -1.95
CA ASN A 50 6.25 0.13 -1.72
C ASN A 50 6.01 -0.09 -0.22
N LYS A 51 4.75 -0.09 0.20
CA LYS A 51 4.35 -0.55 1.53
C LYS A 51 4.23 -2.07 1.57
N ASN A 52 3.67 -2.66 2.62
CA ASN A 52 3.47 -4.12 2.71
C ASN A 52 2.00 -4.53 2.72
N GLY A 53 1.13 -3.73 3.34
CA GLY A 53 -0.29 -4.03 3.42
C GLY A 53 -1.11 -2.79 3.71
N VAL A 54 -2.40 -3.00 3.92
CA VAL A 54 -3.34 -2.00 4.41
C VAL A 54 -4.38 -2.72 5.26
N PHE A 55 -4.69 -2.19 6.43
CA PHE A 55 -5.64 -2.76 7.37
C PHE A 55 -6.48 -1.64 7.99
N ILE A 56 -7.76 -1.90 8.23
CA ILE A 56 -8.69 -0.96 8.88
C ILE A 56 -9.08 -1.56 10.23
N SER A 57 -9.10 -0.74 11.29
CA SER A 57 -9.55 -1.19 12.61
C SER A 57 -10.98 -1.75 12.57
N PRO A 58 -11.35 -2.65 13.50
CA PRO A 58 -12.71 -3.21 13.56
C PRO A 58 -13.81 -2.15 13.67
N ASP A 59 -13.51 -1.00 14.28
CA ASP A 59 -14.43 0.14 14.42
C ASP A 59 -14.41 1.10 13.22
N GLY A 60 -13.61 0.84 12.19
CA GLY A 60 -13.53 1.66 10.98
C GLY A 60 -12.74 2.98 11.13
N LYS A 61 -12.24 3.31 12.33
CA LYS A 61 -11.70 4.65 12.63
C LYS A 61 -10.22 4.82 12.35
N THR A 62 -9.45 3.73 12.22
CA THR A 62 -8.00 3.81 12.06
C THR A 62 -7.51 2.94 10.92
N LEU A 63 -6.89 3.57 9.92
CA LEU A 63 -6.23 2.87 8.83
C LEU A 63 -4.75 2.67 9.16
N TYR A 64 -4.31 1.43 9.13
CA TYR A 64 -2.95 0.99 9.40
C TYR A 64 -2.22 0.59 8.12
N ILE A 65 -1.00 1.10 7.96
CA ILE A 65 -0.20 0.86 6.75
C ILE A 65 1.22 0.45 7.18
N PRO A 66 1.50 -0.87 7.19
CA PRO A 66 2.82 -1.36 7.55
C PRO A 66 3.83 -1.11 6.43
N ASP A 67 4.99 -0.61 6.82
CA ASP A 67 6.23 -0.58 6.05
C ASP A 67 7.25 -1.44 6.78
N THR A 68 7.57 -2.59 6.21
CA THR A 68 8.53 -3.52 6.83
C THR A 68 9.96 -3.20 6.41
N GLY A 69 10.17 -2.49 5.29
CA GLY A 69 11.49 -2.26 4.69
C GLY A 69 12.26 -3.54 4.33
N VAL A 70 11.64 -4.72 4.43
CA VAL A 70 12.34 -6.01 4.32
C VAL A 70 12.65 -6.36 2.87
N SER A 71 11.83 -5.95 1.91
CA SER A 71 11.96 -6.41 0.52
C SER A 71 12.72 -5.41 -0.35
N ASN A 72 13.93 -5.80 -0.77
CA ASN A 72 14.61 -5.13 -1.88
C ASN A 72 14.23 -5.82 -3.18
N PHE A 73 13.90 -5.02 -4.19
CA PHE A 73 13.52 -5.54 -5.50
C PHE A 73 14.74 -5.76 -6.41
N ARG A 74 15.71 -4.83 -6.40
CA ARG A 74 16.96 -4.95 -7.16
C ARG A 74 18.19 -4.54 -6.32
N PRO A 75 19.15 -5.44 -6.10
CA PRO A 75 19.04 -6.89 -6.28
C PRO A 75 17.90 -7.46 -5.40
N SER A 76 17.29 -8.57 -5.82
CA SER A 76 16.25 -9.22 -5.00
C SER A 76 16.88 -9.80 -3.74
N ASN A 77 16.60 -9.21 -2.59
CA ASN A 77 17.13 -9.67 -1.31
C ASN A 77 16.22 -9.23 -0.16
N LYS A 78 16.36 -9.89 0.99
CA LYS A 78 15.78 -9.44 2.25
C LYS A 78 16.77 -8.52 2.96
N ASN A 79 16.30 -7.36 3.41
CA ASN A 79 17.06 -6.44 4.24
C ASN A 79 16.72 -6.67 5.73
N PRO A 80 17.59 -7.32 6.52
CA PRO A 80 17.33 -7.54 7.94
C PRO A 80 17.24 -6.21 8.71
N TYR A 81 17.94 -5.17 8.25
CA TYR A 81 17.99 -3.84 8.84
C TYR A 81 17.00 -2.85 8.18
N GLY A 82 16.07 -3.36 7.37
CA GLY A 82 15.02 -2.55 6.75
C GLY A 82 14.24 -1.72 7.78
N LYS A 83 13.92 -0.48 7.42
CA LYS A 83 13.13 0.42 8.26
C LYS A 83 11.75 -0.21 8.51
N ARG A 84 11.40 -0.43 9.77
CA ARG A 84 10.11 -0.99 10.19
C ARG A 84 9.26 0.10 10.84
N VAL A 85 8.18 0.47 10.19
CA VAL A 85 7.25 1.50 10.67
C VAL A 85 5.83 1.05 10.43
N LEU A 86 4.95 1.36 11.38
CA LEU A 86 3.51 1.29 11.21
C LEU A 86 2.97 2.72 11.15
N TRP A 87 2.33 3.06 10.04
CA TRP A 87 1.58 4.31 9.92
C TRP A 87 0.14 4.07 10.38
N ALA A 88 -0.44 5.04 11.07
CA ALA A 88 -1.84 5.04 11.49
C ALA A 88 -2.49 6.37 11.11
N PHE A 89 -3.62 6.30 10.43
CA PHE A 89 -4.39 7.46 9.98
C PHE A 89 -5.76 7.44 10.64
N ASN A 90 -6.20 8.59 11.14
CA ASN A 90 -7.56 8.78 11.59
C ASN A 90 -8.49 8.93 10.37
N MET A 91 -9.58 8.17 10.36
CA MET A 91 -10.57 8.13 9.29
C MET A 91 -11.87 8.88 9.63
N SER A 92 -11.90 9.58 10.78
CA SER A 92 -13.00 10.44 11.23
C SER A 92 -13.26 11.61 10.29
#